data_AF-A0A0V1ACZ9-F1
#
_entry.id   AF-A0A0V1ACZ9-F1
#
_cell.length_a   1.000
_cell.length_b   1.000
_cell.length_c   1.000
_cell.angle_alpha   90.00
_cell.angle_beta   90.00
_cell.angle_gamma   90.00
#
_symmetry.space_group_name_H-M   'P 1'
#
loop_
_entity.id
_entity.type
_entity.pdbx_description
1 polymer ?
#
loop_
_entity_poly.entity_id
_entity_poly.type
_entity_poly.pdbx_seq_one_letter_code
_entity_poly.pdbx_strand_id
1 'polypeptide(L)'
;MASAAKAISKKLSANKARLTRLLAELEELCLGSADVYEIEEQLSVTKDLYRASGTLQAELEQDIEGEEHQHATDAWGRYRRLFRYWDEPLPDDVDRLWVRWKRELKELALIKVPRALVPVPVAQVKRVELHAFCDASKLAYGAAVYLRVETSAPRALVNLVTVQTRAPPPKATEPPKIGSHGSLVMARLVHYAQGALDLPFYSTTCWTGSEVALAWVRSVASLWKPFVQNSVEEIQRLVEPASWRHCQGKDDPADWLSQGAAVTKLAAGKQWWHGPRWLAGPPQT
;
A
#
# COMPACT_ATOMS: atom_id res chain seq x y z
N MET A 1 -31.87 -36.82 -25.30
CA MET A 1 -30.68 -36.52 -24.48
C MET A 1 -29.85 -35.36 -25.05
N ALA A 2 -29.42 -35.37 -26.32
CA ALA A 2 -28.61 -34.28 -26.92
C ALA A 2 -29.19 -32.83 -26.83
N SER A 3 -30.51 -32.65 -26.85
CA SER A 3 -31.14 -31.32 -26.71
C SER A 3 -31.06 -30.75 -25.29
N ALA A 4 -31.03 -31.60 -24.25
CA ALA A 4 -30.99 -31.18 -22.86
C ALA A 4 -29.56 -30.76 -22.46
N ALA A 5 -28.56 -31.59 -22.78
CA ALA A 5 -27.15 -31.28 -22.60
C ALA A 5 -26.73 -29.97 -23.30
N LYS A 6 -27.25 -29.72 -24.53
CA LYS A 6 -27.01 -28.47 -25.25
C LYS A 6 -27.62 -27.24 -24.55
N ALA A 7 -28.79 -27.40 -23.92
CA ALA A 7 -29.43 -26.33 -23.15
C ALA A 7 -28.67 -26.04 -21.84
N ILE A 8 -28.21 -27.08 -21.13
CA ILE A 8 -27.39 -26.96 -19.92
C ILE A 8 -26.06 -26.27 -20.25
N SER A 9 -25.37 -26.71 -21.30
CA SER A 9 -24.12 -26.09 -21.78
C SER A 9 -24.28 -24.60 -22.11
N LYS A 10 -25.38 -24.22 -22.76
CA LYS A 10 -25.71 -22.80 -23.05
C LYS A 10 -25.96 -21.99 -21.79
N LYS A 11 -26.68 -22.53 -20.80
CA LYS A 11 -26.89 -21.87 -19.50
C LYS A 11 -25.58 -21.70 -18.74
N LEU A 12 -24.74 -22.73 -18.74
CA LEU A 12 -23.44 -22.70 -18.08
C LEU A 12 -22.52 -21.63 -18.69
N SER A 13 -22.49 -21.49 -20.02
CA SER A 13 -21.69 -20.43 -20.65
C SER A 13 -22.18 -19.02 -20.29
N ALA A 14 -23.50 -18.83 -20.23
CA ALA A 14 -24.11 -17.56 -19.81
C ALA A 14 -23.78 -17.24 -18.33
N ASN A 15 -23.88 -18.22 -17.44
CA ASN A 15 -23.51 -18.05 -16.05
C ASN A 15 -22.03 -17.72 -15.89
N LYS A 16 -21.15 -18.42 -16.63
CA LYS A 16 -19.70 -18.16 -16.60
C LYS A 16 -19.38 -16.71 -17.02
N ALA A 17 -20.01 -16.22 -18.08
CA ALA A 17 -19.84 -14.83 -18.52
C ALA A 17 -20.35 -13.82 -17.47
N ARG A 18 -21.49 -14.10 -16.85
CA ARG A 18 -22.05 -13.25 -15.80
C ARG A 18 -21.19 -13.23 -14.54
N LEU A 19 -20.67 -14.37 -14.11
CA LEU A 19 -19.75 -14.49 -12.98
C LEU A 19 -18.47 -13.68 -13.19
N THR A 20 -17.87 -13.73 -14.40
CA THR A 20 -16.71 -12.90 -14.73
C THR A 20 -17.01 -11.41 -14.61
N ARG A 21 -18.20 -10.97 -15.06
CA ARG A 21 -18.64 -9.58 -14.91
C ARG A 21 -18.85 -9.19 -13.45
N LEU A 22 -19.58 -10.02 -12.67
CA LEU A 22 -19.86 -9.74 -11.26
C LEU A 22 -18.57 -9.66 -10.43
N LEU A 23 -17.55 -10.47 -10.74
CA LEU A 23 -16.23 -10.37 -10.10
C LEU A 23 -15.53 -9.05 -10.42
N ALA A 24 -15.54 -8.61 -11.68
CA ALA A 24 -14.94 -7.34 -12.06
C ALA A 24 -15.66 -6.16 -11.37
N GLU A 25 -17.00 -6.20 -11.32
CA GLU A 25 -17.81 -5.22 -10.57
C GLU A 25 -17.49 -5.25 -9.07
N LEU A 26 -17.34 -6.44 -8.48
CA LEU A 26 -16.96 -6.58 -7.06
C LEU A 26 -15.56 -6.02 -6.78
N GLU A 27 -14.61 -6.22 -7.68
CA GLU A 27 -13.27 -5.61 -7.59
C GLU A 27 -13.36 -4.08 -7.66
N GLU A 28 -14.16 -3.53 -8.58
CA GLU A 28 -14.40 -2.08 -8.67
C GLU A 28 -15.06 -1.53 -7.41
N LEU A 29 -16.07 -2.22 -6.86
CA LEU A 29 -16.72 -1.84 -5.60
C LEU A 29 -15.74 -1.86 -4.42
N CYS A 30 -14.90 -2.89 -4.33
CA CYS A 30 -13.87 -2.99 -3.29
C CYS A 30 -12.80 -1.89 -3.38
N LEU A 31 -12.54 -1.37 -4.59
CA LEU A 31 -11.59 -0.28 -4.83
C LEU A 31 -12.22 1.11 -4.68
N GLY A 32 -13.55 1.20 -4.79
CA GLY A 32 -14.32 2.42 -4.68
C GLY A 32 -14.71 2.78 -3.23
N SER A 33 -15.54 3.81 -3.08
CA SER A 33 -16.15 4.19 -1.80
C SER A 33 -17.52 3.51 -1.61
N ALA A 34 -17.66 2.27 -2.06
CA ALA A 34 -18.92 1.53 -1.99
C ALA A 34 -19.34 1.26 -0.54
N ASP A 35 -20.65 1.20 -0.32
CA ASP A 35 -21.20 0.83 0.99
C ASP A 35 -20.92 -0.66 1.27
N VAL A 36 -20.69 -1.00 2.54
CA VAL A 36 -20.47 -2.39 2.95
C VAL A 36 -21.66 -3.28 2.53
N TYR A 37 -22.89 -2.75 2.61
CA TYR A 37 -24.09 -3.48 2.23
C TYR A 37 -24.13 -3.79 0.73
N GLU A 38 -23.69 -2.86 -0.12
CA GLU A 38 -23.60 -3.05 -1.57
C GLU A 38 -22.57 -4.14 -1.92
N ILE A 39 -21.43 -4.12 -1.23
CA ILE A 39 -20.42 -5.17 -1.35
C ILE A 39 -21.00 -6.51 -0.91
N GLU A 40 -21.68 -6.58 0.23
CA GLU A 40 -22.29 -7.81 0.76
C GLU A 40 -23.36 -8.38 -0.18
N GLU A 41 -24.22 -7.54 -0.75
CA GLU A 41 -25.24 -7.96 -1.73
C GLU A 41 -24.60 -8.54 -2.99
N GLN A 42 -23.62 -7.83 -3.58
CA GLN A 42 -22.90 -8.31 -4.76
C GLN A 42 -22.17 -9.63 -4.48
N LEU A 43 -21.61 -9.77 -3.27
CA LEU A 43 -20.95 -10.99 -2.81
C LEU A 43 -21.98 -12.13 -2.71
N SER A 44 -23.17 -11.89 -2.16
CA SER A 44 -24.24 -12.89 -2.12
C SER A 44 -24.68 -13.33 -3.52
N VAL A 45 -24.97 -12.40 -4.42
CA VAL A 45 -25.41 -12.69 -5.79
C VAL A 45 -24.36 -13.50 -6.56
N THR A 46 -23.09 -13.13 -6.41
CA THR A 46 -21.97 -13.84 -7.03
C THR A 46 -21.85 -15.27 -6.50
N LYS A 47 -22.03 -15.45 -5.18
CA LYS A 47 -21.98 -16.77 -4.52
C LYS A 47 -23.08 -17.70 -5.02
N ASP A 48 -24.30 -17.20 -5.07
CA ASP A 48 -25.47 -18.00 -5.47
C ASP A 48 -25.36 -18.43 -6.93
N LEU A 49 -24.90 -17.52 -7.80
CA LEU A 49 -24.65 -17.85 -9.20
C LEU A 49 -23.52 -18.86 -9.38
N TYR A 50 -22.47 -18.78 -8.56
CA TYR A 50 -21.36 -19.74 -8.57
C TYR A 50 -21.85 -21.14 -8.18
N ARG A 51 -22.64 -21.24 -7.10
CA ARG A 51 -23.25 -22.50 -6.65
C ARG A 51 -24.18 -23.10 -7.70
N ALA A 52 -25.06 -22.29 -8.29
CA ALA A 52 -25.95 -22.72 -9.36
C ALA A 52 -25.18 -23.22 -10.59
N SER A 53 -24.04 -22.61 -10.90
CA SER A 53 -23.16 -23.06 -11.99
C SER A 53 -22.51 -24.41 -11.69
N GLY A 54 -22.13 -24.64 -10.43
CA GLY A 54 -21.64 -25.94 -9.96
C GLY A 54 -22.69 -27.05 -10.12
N THR A 55 -23.95 -26.77 -9.76
CA THR A 55 -25.06 -27.73 -9.95
C THR A 55 -25.27 -28.05 -11.43
N LEU A 56 -25.34 -27.02 -12.30
CA LEU A 56 -25.49 -27.22 -13.75
C LEU A 56 -24.33 -28.01 -14.37
N GLN A 57 -23.10 -27.81 -13.87
CA GLN A 57 -21.95 -28.59 -14.32
C GLN A 57 -22.09 -30.06 -13.92
N ALA A 58 -22.50 -30.35 -12.68
CA ALA A 58 -22.70 -31.73 -12.22
C ALA A 58 -23.81 -32.44 -13.00
N GLU A 59 -24.89 -31.72 -13.35
CA GLU A 59 -25.95 -32.22 -14.24
C GLU A 59 -25.41 -32.51 -15.65
N LEU A 60 -24.58 -31.62 -16.21
CA LEU A 60 -23.97 -31.82 -17.53
C LEU A 60 -23.06 -33.05 -17.56
N GLU A 61 -22.26 -33.25 -16.50
CA GLU A 61 -21.31 -34.37 -16.37
C GLU A 61 -21.99 -35.73 -16.28
N GLN A 62 -23.26 -35.80 -15.87
CA GLN A 62 -24.07 -37.03 -15.88
C GLN A 62 -24.58 -37.41 -17.28
N ASP A 63 -24.72 -36.42 -18.17
CA ASP A 63 -25.29 -36.58 -19.52
C ASP A 63 -24.24 -36.80 -20.62
N ILE A 64 -22.95 -36.69 -20.29
CA ILE A 64 -21.81 -36.81 -21.21
C ILE A 64 -20.79 -37.83 -20.71
N GLU A 65 -20.20 -38.61 -21.62
CA GLU A 65 -19.22 -39.66 -21.31
C GLU A 65 -17.95 -39.51 -22.16
N GLY A 66 -16.89 -40.25 -21.81
CA GLY A 66 -15.66 -40.32 -22.60
C GLY A 66 -14.86 -39.02 -22.66
N GLU A 67 -14.33 -38.68 -23.83
CA GLU A 67 -13.47 -37.49 -24.02
C GLU A 67 -14.22 -36.17 -23.75
N GLU A 68 -15.53 -36.11 -24.03
CA GLU A 68 -16.35 -34.93 -23.76
C GLU A 68 -16.48 -34.67 -22.26
N HIS A 69 -16.65 -35.72 -21.46
CA HIS A 69 -16.68 -35.64 -20.00
C HIS A 69 -15.34 -35.14 -19.44
N GLN A 70 -14.22 -35.68 -19.92
CA GLN A 70 -12.89 -35.27 -19.49
C GLN A 70 -12.64 -33.78 -19.84
N HIS A 71 -12.98 -33.37 -21.06
CA HIS A 71 -12.83 -31.98 -21.49
C HIS A 71 -13.71 -31.01 -20.67
N ALA A 72 -14.95 -31.39 -20.37
CA ALA A 72 -15.86 -30.59 -19.56
C ALA A 72 -15.34 -30.44 -18.11
N THR A 73 -14.85 -31.54 -17.53
CA THR A 73 -14.23 -31.58 -16.19
C THR A 73 -12.99 -30.70 -16.13
N ASP A 74 -12.10 -30.79 -17.11
CA ASP A 74 -10.88 -29.97 -17.17
C ASP A 74 -11.19 -28.49 -17.38
N ALA A 75 -12.15 -28.18 -18.24
CA ALA A 75 -12.60 -26.81 -18.47
C ALA A 75 -13.25 -26.19 -17.22
N TRP A 76 -14.07 -26.96 -16.51
CA TRP A 76 -14.63 -26.55 -15.23
C TRP A 76 -13.57 -26.43 -14.14
N GLY A 77 -12.60 -27.34 -14.09
CA GLY A 77 -11.46 -27.27 -13.18
C GLY A 77 -10.62 -26.01 -13.38
N ARG A 78 -10.34 -25.63 -14.63
CA ARG A 78 -9.68 -24.34 -14.95
C ARG A 78 -10.52 -23.15 -14.52
N TYR A 79 -11.83 -23.21 -14.74
CA TYR A 79 -12.75 -22.14 -14.36
C TYR A 79 -12.86 -22.01 -12.84
N ARG A 80 -13.04 -23.10 -12.09
CA ARG A 80 -13.06 -23.15 -10.62
C ARG A 80 -11.80 -22.55 -10.00
N ARG A 81 -10.63 -22.66 -10.63
CA ARG A 81 -9.40 -22.02 -10.13
C ARG A 81 -9.50 -20.50 -10.01
N LEU A 82 -10.33 -19.86 -10.85
CA LEU A 82 -10.62 -18.42 -10.76
C LEU A 82 -11.52 -18.07 -9.55
N PHE A 83 -12.32 -19.04 -9.09
CA PHE A 83 -13.33 -18.89 -8.04
C PHE A 83 -13.03 -19.76 -6.81
N ARG A 84 -11.76 -20.15 -6.61
CA ARG A 84 -11.29 -21.10 -5.59
C ARG A 84 -11.58 -20.68 -4.13
N TYR A 85 -12.24 -19.55 -3.93
CA TYR A 85 -12.27 -18.80 -2.67
C TYR A 85 -13.60 -18.85 -1.92
N TRP A 86 -14.65 -19.46 -2.48
CA TRP A 86 -16.00 -19.35 -1.90
C TRP A 86 -16.34 -20.43 -0.88
N ASP A 87 -15.86 -21.66 -1.10
CA ASP A 87 -16.18 -22.82 -0.24
C ASP A 87 -14.93 -23.60 0.21
N GLU A 88 -13.72 -23.25 -0.25
CA GLU A 88 -12.45 -23.82 0.24
C GLU A 88 -11.89 -22.93 1.37
N PRO A 89 -11.34 -23.53 2.45
CA PRO A 89 -10.65 -22.75 3.47
C PRO A 89 -9.44 -22.04 2.84
N LEU A 90 -9.15 -20.84 3.34
CA LEU A 90 -7.93 -20.14 2.97
C LEU A 90 -6.70 -20.98 3.36
N PRO A 91 -5.60 -20.93 2.59
CA PRO A 91 -4.33 -21.50 3.01
C PRO A 91 -3.97 -21.03 4.43
N ASP A 92 -3.50 -21.95 5.29
CA ASP A 92 -3.33 -21.67 6.72
C ASP A 92 -2.41 -20.46 7.00
N ASP A 93 -1.43 -20.22 6.13
CA ASP A 93 -0.54 -19.06 6.21
C ASP A 93 -1.29 -17.74 5.98
N VAL A 94 -2.20 -17.71 5.00
CA VAL A 94 -3.06 -16.56 4.71
C VAL A 94 -4.11 -16.38 5.80
N ASP A 95 -4.79 -17.46 6.23
CA ASP A 95 -5.81 -17.38 7.27
C ASP A 95 -5.26 -16.85 8.60
N ARG A 96 -4.08 -17.36 9.02
CA ARG A 96 -3.41 -16.85 10.23
C ARG A 96 -3.10 -15.36 10.14
N LEU A 97 -2.61 -14.88 8.99
CA LEU A 97 -2.33 -13.46 8.78
C LEU A 97 -3.61 -12.62 8.81
N TRP A 98 -4.68 -13.10 8.17
CA TRP A 98 -5.98 -12.45 8.13
C TRP A 98 -6.63 -12.35 9.53
N VAL A 99 -6.66 -13.45 10.27
CA VAL A 99 -7.20 -13.48 11.64
C VAL A 99 -6.40 -12.56 12.55
N ARG A 100 -5.06 -12.56 12.44
CA ARG A 100 -4.20 -11.64 13.17
C ARG A 100 -4.54 -10.19 12.84
N TRP A 101 -4.58 -9.83 11.56
CA TRP A 101 -4.89 -8.47 11.11
C TRP A 101 -6.27 -8.01 11.61
N LYS A 102 -7.31 -8.85 11.49
CA LYS A 102 -8.65 -8.56 12.03
C LYS A 102 -8.65 -8.30 13.52
N ARG A 103 -7.84 -9.04 14.30
CA ARG A 103 -7.73 -8.82 15.75
C ARG A 103 -7.07 -7.47 16.04
N GLU A 104 -6.01 -7.12 15.31
CA GLU A 104 -5.30 -5.84 15.46
C GLU A 104 -6.20 -4.63 15.11
N LEU A 105 -7.23 -4.78 14.27
CA LEU A 105 -8.19 -3.69 14.01
C LEU A 105 -8.84 -3.16 15.30
N LYS A 106 -9.13 -4.04 16.27
CA LYS A 106 -9.72 -3.64 17.56
C LYS A 106 -8.74 -2.79 18.38
N GLU A 107 -7.45 -2.93 18.14
CA GLU A 107 -6.38 -2.22 18.82
C GLU A 107 -6.14 -0.82 18.24
N LEU A 108 -6.78 -0.45 17.11
CA LEU A 108 -6.65 0.88 16.52
C LEU A 108 -7.02 2.01 17.48
N ALA A 109 -7.92 1.75 18.44
CA ALA A 109 -8.27 2.69 19.50
C ALA A 109 -7.08 3.09 20.41
N LEU A 110 -5.99 2.31 20.41
CA LEU A 110 -4.74 2.64 21.11
C LEU A 110 -3.96 3.76 20.43
N ILE A 111 -4.17 3.97 19.12
CA ILE A 111 -3.50 5.02 18.36
C ILE A 111 -4.18 6.35 18.65
N LYS A 112 -3.43 7.26 19.29
CA LYS A 112 -3.89 8.62 19.56
C LYS A 112 -2.99 9.62 18.85
N VAL A 113 -3.55 10.31 17.88
CA VAL A 113 -2.86 11.36 17.12
C VAL A 113 -3.23 12.72 17.72
N PRO A 114 -2.27 13.49 18.25
CA PRO A 114 -2.54 14.85 18.72
C PRO A 114 -3.08 15.73 17.58
N ARG A 115 -4.15 16.48 17.85
CA ARG A 115 -4.75 17.37 16.84
C ARG A 115 -3.81 18.52 16.44
N ALA A 116 -3.00 19.01 17.37
CA ALA A 116 -2.05 20.09 17.13
C ALA A 116 -0.65 19.52 16.84
N LEU A 117 -0.12 19.80 15.65
CA LEU A 117 1.25 19.45 15.26
C LEU A 117 2.31 20.27 16.01
N VAL A 118 1.95 21.48 16.42
CA VAL A 118 2.81 22.42 17.16
C VAL A 118 2.07 22.88 18.42
N PRO A 119 2.13 22.11 19.52
CA PRO A 119 1.42 22.43 20.75
C PRO A 119 2.17 23.49 21.59
N VAL A 120 2.71 24.52 20.95
CA VAL A 120 3.40 25.65 21.60
C VAL A 120 2.98 26.99 21.00
N PRO A 121 3.02 28.09 21.76
CA PRO A 121 2.75 29.42 21.22
C PRO A 121 3.72 29.79 20.09
N VAL A 122 3.21 30.43 19.03
CA VAL A 122 4.00 30.86 17.87
C VAL A 122 5.19 31.74 18.28
N ALA A 123 5.03 32.59 19.30
CA ALA A 123 6.10 33.45 19.83
C ALA A 123 7.31 32.69 20.39
N GLN A 124 7.16 31.39 20.71
CA GLN A 124 8.25 30.54 21.18
C GLN A 124 8.93 29.76 20.06
N VAL A 125 8.38 29.77 18.85
CA VAL A 125 8.91 29.07 17.68
C VAL A 125 10.06 29.89 17.10
N LYS A 126 11.25 29.30 17.06
CA LYS A 126 12.44 29.92 16.46
C LYS A 126 12.62 29.48 15.01
N ARG A 127 12.50 28.17 14.78
CA ARG A 127 12.72 27.55 13.46
C ARG A 127 11.77 26.39 13.27
N VAL A 128 11.27 26.25 12.05
CA VAL A 128 10.43 25.14 11.62
C VAL A 128 11.13 24.45 10.46
N GLU A 129 11.31 23.15 10.56
CA GLU A 129 12.02 22.34 9.57
C GLU A 129 11.17 21.12 9.22
N LEU A 130 11.20 20.73 7.95
CA LEU A 130 10.50 19.54 7.48
C LEU A 130 11.52 18.42 7.24
N HIS A 131 11.28 17.26 7.83
CA HIS A 131 12.13 16.09 7.62
C HIS A 131 11.29 14.93 7.11
N ALA A 132 11.64 14.42 5.94
CA ALA A 132 10.97 13.28 5.33
C ALA A 132 11.90 12.09 5.28
N PHE A 133 11.38 10.90 5.56
CA PHE A 133 12.12 9.64 5.52
C PHE A 133 11.41 8.71 4.55
N CYS A 134 12.15 8.03 3.68
CA CYS A 134 11.61 7.03 2.77
C CYS A 134 12.36 5.71 2.84
N ASP A 135 11.59 4.65 2.70
CA ASP A 135 12.13 3.31 2.56
C ASP A 135 11.27 2.50 1.57
N ALA A 136 11.87 1.47 1.02
CA ALA A 136 11.27 0.65 -0.01
C ALA A 136 11.76 -0.80 0.07
N SER A 137 10.81 -1.73 0.20
CA SER A 137 11.04 -3.17 0.24
C SER A 137 10.27 -3.88 -0.88
N LYS A 138 10.39 -5.21 -0.95
CA LYS A 138 9.59 -6.04 -1.86
C LYS A 138 8.11 -6.09 -1.48
N LEU A 139 7.75 -5.68 -0.26
CA LEU A 139 6.38 -5.74 0.26
C LEU A 139 5.68 -4.39 0.19
N ALA A 140 6.39 -3.31 0.51
CA ALA A 140 5.86 -1.96 0.57
C ALA A 140 6.96 -0.92 0.34
N TYR A 141 6.58 0.23 -0.20
CA TYR A 141 7.41 1.43 -0.21
C TYR A 141 6.60 2.62 0.25
N GLY A 142 7.26 3.63 0.79
CA GLY A 142 6.55 4.78 1.33
C GLY A 142 7.45 5.85 1.89
N ALA A 143 6.81 6.85 2.48
CA ALA A 143 7.49 7.93 3.17
C ALA A 143 6.70 8.42 4.38
N ALA A 144 7.43 8.90 5.39
CA ALA A 144 6.91 9.58 6.56
C ALA A 144 7.51 10.98 6.65
N VAL A 145 6.66 11.98 6.86
CA VAL A 145 7.06 13.39 6.99
C VAL A 145 6.86 13.84 8.43
N TYR A 146 7.89 14.48 8.98
CA TYR A 146 7.94 15.01 10.34
C TYR A 146 8.17 16.51 10.31
N LEU A 147 7.50 17.20 11.24
CA LEU A 147 7.72 18.60 11.53
C LEU A 147 8.65 18.70 12.73
N ARG A 148 9.80 19.35 12.56
CA ARG A 148 10.72 19.71 13.63
C ARG A 148 10.54 21.18 13.96
N VAL A 149 10.23 21.48 15.21
CA VAL A 149 10.02 22.84 15.72
C VAL A 149 11.03 23.12 16.82
N GLU A 150 11.95 24.02 16.52
CA GLU A 150 12.90 24.53 17.48
C GLU A 150 12.27 25.65 18.30
N THR A 151 12.45 25.60 19.61
CA THR A 151 11.95 26.61 20.55
C THR A 151 13.08 27.09 21.45
N SER A 152 12.76 27.83 22.52
CA SER A 152 13.73 28.13 23.57
C SER A 152 14.11 26.92 24.43
N ALA A 153 13.41 25.79 24.30
CA ALA A 153 13.76 24.55 24.98
C ALA A 153 15.02 23.90 24.39
N PRO A 154 15.76 23.10 25.17
CA PRO A 154 17.00 22.45 24.71
C PRO A 154 16.77 21.33 23.68
N ARG A 155 15.53 20.87 23.50
CA ARG A 155 15.17 19.87 22.49
C ARG A 155 14.08 20.42 21.59
N ALA A 156 14.22 20.17 20.30
CA ALA A 156 13.17 20.46 19.33
C ALA A 156 11.99 19.51 19.53
N LEU A 157 10.79 20.02 19.27
CA LEU A 157 9.60 19.20 19.16
C LEU A 157 9.59 18.56 17.78
N VAL A 158 9.41 17.24 17.72
CA VAL A 158 9.31 16.52 16.45
C VAL A 158 8.01 15.75 16.47
N ASN A 159 7.18 15.97 15.46
CA ASN A 159 5.88 15.31 15.34
C ASN A 159 5.64 14.83 13.90
N LEU A 160 5.08 13.63 13.77
CA LEU A 160 4.63 13.08 12.50
C LEU A 160 3.49 13.93 11.93
N VAL A 161 3.64 14.35 10.67
CA VAL A 161 2.67 15.19 9.93
C VAL A 161 1.78 14.32 9.06
N THR A 162 2.41 13.53 8.19
CA THR A 162 1.73 12.74 7.19
C THR A 162 2.60 11.57 6.76
N VAL A 163 1.95 10.52 6.30
CA VAL A 163 2.57 9.25 5.91
C VAL A 163 1.86 8.74 4.68
N GLN A 164 2.62 8.15 3.76
CA GLN A 164 2.06 7.48 2.60
C GLN A 164 2.80 6.18 2.33
N THR A 165 2.04 5.09 2.20
CA THR A 165 2.53 3.74 1.87
C THR A 165 1.87 3.22 0.62
N ARG A 166 2.59 2.43 -0.16
CA ARG A 166 2.11 1.78 -1.38
C ARG A 166 2.69 0.38 -1.53
N ALA A 167 1.91 -0.51 -2.14
CA ALA A 167 2.41 -1.82 -2.55
C ALA A 167 3.25 -1.68 -3.83
N PRO A 168 4.40 -2.38 -3.96
CA PRO A 168 5.20 -2.42 -5.18
C PRO A 168 4.38 -3.00 -6.33
N PRO A 169 4.47 -2.43 -7.55
CA PRO A 169 3.84 -3.06 -8.70
C PRO A 169 4.48 -4.43 -8.97
N PRO A 170 3.75 -5.43 -9.49
CA PRO A 170 4.24 -6.81 -9.64
C PRO A 170 5.54 -6.94 -10.46
N LYS A 171 5.81 -5.97 -11.34
CA LYS A 171 7.01 -5.93 -12.21
C LYS A 171 8.19 -5.16 -11.62
N ALA A 172 8.02 -4.48 -10.47
CA ALA A 172 9.10 -3.75 -9.79
C ALA A 172 9.80 -4.65 -8.77
N THR A 173 10.59 -5.61 -9.26
CA THR A 173 11.30 -6.58 -8.42
C THR A 173 12.77 -6.22 -8.18
N GLU A 174 13.33 -5.30 -8.96
CA GLU A 174 14.73 -4.91 -8.87
C GLU A 174 14.96 -3.83 -7.79
N PRO A 175 15.93 -4.01 -6.88
CA PRO A 175 16.20 -3.07 -5.78
C PRO A 175 16.36 -1.60 -6.20
N PRO A 176 17.05 -1.28 -7.31
CA PRO A 176 17.19 0.11 -7.74
C PRO A 176 15.85 0.74 -8.14
N LYS A 177 14.98 -0.01 -8.81
CA LYS A 177 13.63 0.45 -9.15
C LYS A 177 12.79 0.62 -7.89
N ILE A 178 12.86 -0.28 -6.93
CA ILE A 178 12.09 -0.18 -5.67
C ILE A 178 12.49 1.07 -4.88
N GLY A 179 13.80 1.34 -4.73
CA GLY A 179 14.31 2.53 -4.05
C GLY A 179 13.85 3.84 -4.68
N SER A 180 13.78 3.93 -6.02
CA SER A 180 13.29 5.15 -6.68
C SER A 180 11.81 5.43 -6.43
N HIS A 181 10.98 4.41 -6.21
CA HIS A 181 9.56 4.61 -5.88
C HIS A 181 9.38 5.24 -4.48
N GLY A 182 10.16 4.80 -3.49
CA GLY A 182 10.16 5.41 -2.15
C GLY A 182 10.54 6.88 -2.20
N SER A 183 11.65 7.20 -2.90
CA SER A 183 12.09 8.59 -3.11
C SER A 183 11.06 9.44 -3.84
N LEU A 184 10.42 8.91 -4.88
CA LEU A 184 9.40 9.65 -5.62
C LEU A 184 8.14 9.92 -4.78
N VAL A 185 7.67 8.92 -4.01
CA VAL A 185 6.56 9.12 -3.06
C VAL A 185 6.91 10.18 -2.04
N MET A 186 8.13 10.15 -1.50
CA MET A 186 8.59 11.15 -0.55
C MET A 186 8.59 12.57 -1.14
N ALA A 187 9.14 12.76 -2.34
CA ALA A 187 9.19 14.07 -2.98
C ALA A 187 7.78 14.65 -3.19
N ARG A 188 6.83 13.83 -3.64
CA ARG A 188 5.42 14.22 -3.77
C ARG A 188 4.76 14.52 -2.42
N LEU A 189 5.02 13.70 -1.40
CA LEU A 189 4.45 13.87 -0.07
C LEU A 189 4.98 15.12 0.63
N VAL A 190 6.27 15.43 0.46
CA VAL A 190 6.89 16.68 0.92
C VAL A 190 6.25 17.89 0.25
N HIS A 191 6.13 17.87 -1.08
CA HIS A 191 5.51 18.96 -1.82
C HIS A 191 4.05 19.20 -1.39
N TYR A 192 3.28 18.11 -1.21
CA TYR A 192 1.93 18.18 -0.67
C TYR A 192 1.90 18.76 0.76
N ALA A 193 2.75 18.27 1.65
CA ALA A 193 2.79 18.72 3.05
C ALA A 193 3.16 20.20 3.17
N GLN A 194 4.09 20.69 2.34
CA GLN A 194 4.45 22.11 2.29
C GLN A 194 3.26 22.98 1.91
N GLY A 195 2.52 22.60 0.85
CA GLY A 195 1.33 23.33 0.42
C GLY A 195 0.15 23.23 1.41
N ALA A 196 -0.01 22.10 2.09
CA ALA A 196 -1.11 21.88 3.03
C ALA A 196 -0.90 22.55 4.39
N LEU A 197 0.34 22.65 4.85
CA LEU A 197 0.66 23.27 6.14
C LEU A 197 0.73 24.79 6.07
N ASP A 198 1.09 25.36 4.92
CA ASP A 198 1.22 26.80 4.71
C ASP A 198 2.03 27.51 5.82
N LEU A 199 3.16 26.89 6.19
CA LEU A 199 4.09 27.39 7.20
C LEU A 199 5.39 27.86 6.55
N PRO A 200 6.06 28.89 7.11
CA PRO A 200 7.39 29.28 6.68
C PRO A 200 8.42 28.25 7.17
N PHE A 201 8.83 27.33 6.29
CA PHE A 201 9.88 26.37 6.59
C PHE A 201 11.26 27.00 6.41
N TYR A 202 12.11 26.86 7.43
CA TYR A 202 13.52 27.23 7.35
C TYR A 202 14.30 26.29 6.41
N SER A 203 14.02 24.99 6.49
CA SER A 203 14.65 23.99 5.63
C SER A 203 13.76 22.77 5.46
N THR A 204 14.07 21.99 4.41
CA THR A 204 13.50 20.67 4.18
C THR A 204 14.65 19.68 3.97
N THR A 205 14.59 18.52 4.63
CA THR A 205 15.59 17.46 4.46
C THR A 205 14.92 16.13 4.16
N CYS A 206 15.38 15.47 3.10
CA CYS A 206 14.88 14.18 2.65
C CYS A 206 15.90 13.09 2.96
N TRP A 207 15.50 12.08 3.72
CA TRP A 207 16.34 10.98 4.18
C TRP A 207 15.96 9.69 3.46
N THR A 208 16.96 8.97 2.97
CA THR A 208 16.78 7.64 2.38
C THR A 208 17.82 6.66 2.92
N GLY A 209 17.40 5.42 3.20
CA GLY A 209 18.29 4.30 3.52
C GLY A 209 19.04 3.72 2.31
N SER A 210 18.76 4.19 1.09
CA SER A 210 19.38 3.69 -0.13
C SER A 210 20.43 4.66 -0.68
N GLU A 211 21.71 4.32 -0.53
CA GLU A 211 22.81 5.08 -1.14
C GLU A 211 22.69 5.13 -2.68
N VAL A 212 22.17 4.07 -3.29
CA VAL A 212 21.90 4.02 -4.74
C VAL A 212 20.84 5.05 -5.13
N ALA A 213 19.71 5.09 -4.41
CA ALA A 213 18.67 6.07 -4.67
C ALA A 213 19.18 7.50 -4.42
N LEU A 214 19.98 7.71 -3.37
CA LEU A 214 20.60 9.00 -3.08
C LEU A 214 21.53 9.45 -4.20
N ALA A 215 22.39 8.55 -4.71
CA ALA A 215 23.28 8.83 -5.82
C ALA A 215 22.49 9.23 -7.08
N TRP A 216 21.38 8.55 -7.37
CA TRP A 216 20.53 8.89 -8.51
C TRP A 216 19.91 10.27 -8.39
N VAL A 217 19.31 10.58 -7.24
CA VAL A 217 18.64 11.87 -7.01
C VAL A 217 19.62 13.04 -7.08
N ARG A 218 20.86 12.84 -6.67
CA ARG A 218 21.92 13.87 -6.73
C ARG A 218 22.62 13.96 -8.09
N SER A 219 22.40 13.01 -9.00
CA SER A 219 23.05 12.98 -10.31
C SER A 219 22.19 13.65 -11.39
N VAL A 220 22.80 13.95 -12.53
CA VAL A 220 22.06 14.46 -13.70
C VAL A 220 21.13 13.36 -14.22
N ALA A 221 19.82 13.65 -14.31
CA ALA A 221 18.80 12.65 -14.62
C ALA A 221 18.98 11.98 -15.99
N SER A 222 19.47 12.73 -16.99
CA SER A 222 19.68 12.25 -18.37
C SER A 222 20.75 11.17 -18.53
N LEU A 223 21.51 10.88 -17.47
CA LEU A 223 22.47 9.78 -17.44
C LEU A 223 21.79 8.40 -17.27
N TRP A 224 20.50 8.38 -16.90
CA TRP A 224 19.79 7.14 -16.57
C TRP A 224 18.86 6.68 -17.68
N LYS A 225 18.48 5.39 -17.63
CA LYS A 225 17.44 4.83 -18.51
C LYS A 225 16.10 5.54 -18.25
N PRO A 226 15.20 5.65 -19.26
CA PRO A 226 14.00 6.49 -19.21
C PRO A 226 13.15 6.35 -17.93
N PHE A 227 12.98 5.13 -17.41
CA PHE A 227 12.22 4.90 -16.18
C PHE A 227 12.80 5.65 -14.96
N VAL A 228 14.12 5.54 -14.76
CA VAL A 228 14.82 6.17 -13.65
C VAL A 228 14.98 7.66 -13.92
N GLN A 229 15.28 8.04 -15.17
CA GLN A 229 15.35 9.44 -15.58
C GLN A 229 14.06 10.18 -15.24
N ASN A 230 12.89 9.71 -15.69
CA ASN A 230 11.61 10.37 -15.45
C ASN A 230 11.31 10.53 -13.95
N SER A 231 11.66 9.51 -13.15
CA SER A 231 11.48 9.55 -11.69
C SER A 231 12.40 10.59 -11.05
N VAL A 232 13.67 10.64 -11.47
CA VAL A 232 14.65 11.60 -10.96
C VAL A 232 14.30 13.02 -11.38
N GLU A 233 13.93 13.26 -12.63
CA GLU A 233 13.48 14.59 -13.11
C GLU A 233 12.30 15.11 -12.29
N GLU A 234 11.31 14.26 -12.01
CA GLU A 234 10.20 14.65 -11.17
C GLU A 234 10.63 14.94 -9.73
N ILE A 235 11.48 14.09 -9.13
CA ILE A 235 12.02 14.31 -7.80
C ILE A 235 12.74 15.66 -7.72
N GLN A 236 13.63 15.94 -8.66
CA GLN A 236 14.44 17.16 -8.69
C GLN A 236 13.61 18.42 -8.94
N ARG A 237 12.47 18.30 -9.64
CA ARG A 237 11.49 19.37 -9.82
C ARG A 237 10.71 19.68 -8.54
N LEU A 238 10.46 18.67 -7.70
CA LEU A 238 9.67 18.81 -6.48
C LEU A 238 10.52 19.16 -5.25
N VAL A 239 11.74 18.65 -5.18
CA VAL A 239 12.65 18.85 -4.04
C VAL A 239 14.08 19.02 -4.55
N GLU A 240 14.78 20.04 -4.05
CA GLU A 240 16.16 20.29 -4.41
C GLU A 240 17.08 19.08 -4.10
N PRO A 241 17.94 18.66 -5.03
CA PRO A 241 18.88 17.54 -4.81
C PRO A 241 19.76 17.72 -3.57
N ALA A 242 20.11 18.98 -3.27
CA ALA A 242 20.92 19.37 -2.12
C ALA A 242 20.22 19.14 -0.77
N SER A 243 18.91 18.86 -0.74
CA SER A 243 18.13 18.55 0.46
C SER A 243 18.16 17.06 0.83
N TRP A 244 18.71 16.20 -0.03
CA TRP A 244 18.70 14.75 0.19
C TRP A 244 19.90 14.28 1.00
N ARG A 245 19.72 13.33 1.92
CA ARG A 245 20.74 12.78 2.83
C ARG A 245 20.54 11.27 2.98
N HIS A 246 21.60 10.57 3.37
CA HIS A 246 21.54 9.16 3.74
C HIS A 246 21.15 9.02 5.22
N CYS A 247 20.28 8.07 5.55
CA CYS A 247 19.98 7.68 6.92
C CYS A 247 20.29 6.19 7.12
N GLN A 248 20.90 5.83 8.24
CA GLN A 248 21.13 4.41 8.53
C GLN A 248 19.81 3.73 8.91
N GLY A 249 19.54 2.53 8.39
CA GLY A 249 18.24 1.86 8.56
C GLY A 249 17.75 1.71 10.02
N LYS A 250 18.64 1.52 11.00
CA LYS A 250 18.23 1.46 12.43
C LYS A 250 17.58 2.74 12.94
N ASP A 251 17.96 3.87 12.35
CA ASP A 251 17.43 5.20 12.67
C ASP A 251 16.34 5.63 11.69
N ASP A 252 16.00 4.83 10.67
CA ASP A 252 15.00 5.17 9.68
C ASP A 252 13.60 4.77 10.16
N PRO A 253 12.71 5.73 10.49
CA PRO A 253 11.34 5.39 10.83
C PRO A 253 10.56 4.83 9.64
N ALA A 254 11.00 5.06 8.39
CA ALA A 254 10.33 4.53 7.20
C ALA A 254 10.50 3.01 7.04
N ASP A 255 11.46 2.37 7.72
CA ASP A 255 11.56 0.90 7.79
C ASP A 255 10.24 0.27 8.30
N TRP A 256 9.53 0.96 9.21
CA TRP A 256 8.26 0.46 9.76
C TRP A 256 7.15 0.44 8.70
N LEU A 257 7.27 1.29 7.67
CA LEU A 257 6.35 1.33 6.54
C LEU A 257 6.60 0.20 5.56
N SER A 258 7.88 -0.04 5.24
CA SER A 258 8.26 -1.01 4.21
C SER A 258 8.18 -2.46 4.72
N GLN A 259 8.40 -2.68 6.03
CA GLN A 259 8.35 -3.99 6.68
C GLN A 259 6.98 -4.30 7.30
N GLY A 260 6.17 -3.27 7.54
CA GLY A 260 4.95 -3.36 8.31
C GLY A 260 5.22 -3.37 9.83
N ALA A 261 4.22 -2.93 10.59
CA ALA A 261 4.26 -2.90 12.03
C ALA A 261 2.89 -3.26 12.61
N ALA A 262 2.89 -4.02 13.71
CA ALA A 262 1.66 -4.29 14.45
C ALA A 262 1.12 -2.99 15.08
N VAL A 263 -0.19 -2.89 15.25
CA VAL A 263 -0.84 -1.70 15.82
C VAL A 263 -0.31 -1.38 17.23
N THR A 264 -0.09 -2.40 18.06
CA THR A 264 0.52 -2.24 19.40
C THR A 264 1.95 -1.71 19.35
N LYS A 265 2.75 -2.14 18.37
CA LYS A 265 4.11 -1.63 18.15
C LYS A 265 4.07 -0.16 17.74
N LEU A 266 3.15 0.22 16.85
CA LEU A 266 2.93 1.62 16.46
C LEU A 266 2.47 2.47 17.65
N ALA A 267 1.54 1.98 18.46
CA ALA A 267 1.04 2.70 19.64
C ALA A 267 2.15 3.00 20.66
N ALA A 268 3.03 2.03 20.93
CA ALA A 268 4.15 2.20 21.86
C ALA A 268 5.37 2.89 21.24
N GLY A 269 5.44 2.97 19.91
CA GLY A 269 6.61 3.40 19.15
C GLY A 269 6.83 4.90 19.16
N LYS A 270 7.48 5.44 20.21
CA LYS A 270 7.81 6.89 20.27
C LYS A 270 8.61 7.39 19.07
N GLN A 271 9.52 6.58 18.53
CA GLN A 271 10.32 6.93 17.34
C GLN A 271 9.46 7.10 16.09
N TRP A 272 8.35 6.36 15.98
CA TRP A 272 7.43 6.49 14.86
C TRP A 272 6.63 7.81 14.92
N TRP A 273 6.22 8.23 16.12
CA TRP A 273 5.42 9.47 16.27
C TRP A 273 6.26 10.75 16.38
N HIS A 274 7.47 10.63 16.91
CA HIS A 274 8.35 11.76 17.22
C HIS A 274 9.70 11.72 16.49
N GLY A 275 9.81 10.87 15.47
CA GLY A 275 11.02 10.70 14.69
C GLY A 275 12.21 10.15 15.50
N PRO A 276 13.39 10.07 14.87
CA PRO A 276 14.61 9.61 15.51
C PRO A 276 15.05 10.56 16.64
N ARG A 277 15.65 10.01 17.70
CA ARG A 277 16.05 10.82 18.88
C ARG A 277 17.02 11.94 18.54
N TRP A 278 17.91 11.70 17.58
CA TRP A 278 18.90 12.69 17.15
C TRP A 278 18.25 13.89 16.45
N LEU A 279 17.05 13.72 15.86
CA LEU A 279 16.35 14.80 15.17
C LEU A 279 15.83 15.87 16.15
N ALA A 280 15.45 15.45 17.35
CA ALA A 280 15.07 16.36 18.44
C ALA A 280 16.29 17.02 19.13
N GLY A 281 17.51 16.56 18.82
CA GLY A 281 18.75 17.12 19.35
C GLY A 281 19.13 18.47 18.71
N PRO A 282 20.21 19.09 19.20
CA PRO A 282 20.83 20.21 18.50
C PRO A 282 21.29 19.77 17.10
N PRO A 283 21.29 20.68 16.10
CA PRO A 283 21.78 20.36 14.77
C PRO A 283 23.19 19.77 14.86
N GLN A 284 23.41 18.59 14.26
CA GLN A 284 24.75 18.07 14.11
C GLN A 284 25.49 18.99 13.13
N THR A 285 26.48 19.71 13.64
CA THR A 285 27.43 20.54 12.87
C THR A 285 28.24 19.70 11.91
#